data_AF-A0A087TLD6-F1
#
_entry.id   AF-A0A087TLD6-F1
#
_cell.length_a   1.000
_cell.length_b   1.000
_cell.length_c   1.000
_cell.angle_alpha   90.00
_cell.angle_beta   90.00
_cell.angle_gamma   90.00
#
_symmetry.space_group_name_H-M   'P 1'
#
loop_
_entity.id
_entity.type
_entity.pdbx_description
1 polymer ?
#
loop_
_entity_poly.entity_id
_entity_poly.type
_entity_poly.pdbx_seq_one_letter_code
_entity_poly.pdbx_strand_id
1 'polypeptide(L)'
;MSNSLSSITEKRLADYFVICGLDLSSGLEPDQLAGESLHCTPLDRPYRSKVLAHYPENVPWNPFDKSAVGMLCLPKGLAFRTQKHKRNPYFHSFIITREDGTRTYGQCYTFYEEVNDRKICDAMNTLQAMHLTELSSSKMTGIHNISDVGSTRSLPRSFKLSGRQSHNHSGALYDLVRDTLYVTKCICLITQLPVIVACRKFLQGFHDLAVSREPPPMRLESYVYNILFEVPLPPPSRSLKLTCFGQQVLCQRPGPCELPFFEYSYQTLFTTLGVDNVILLYTSVLLENQVLLFSADYDMLMVVAECITMLLFPFTWQHVYVPILPASLHHFLDAPVPYIMGLCCGMEERAQLSIPGEANLCFVDIDNQVVEVPEDIPKFPSRNELISELVDTLKAFGVSSSEKGLDRNSNERNSRNHRRKLSWTFDSGDSGVSSTDSSARSSYSSLASTHSHILQQSEALQKVTALAKRT
;
A
#
# COMPACT_ATOMS: atom_id res chain seq x y z
N MET A 1 -19.36 38.40 16.58
CA MET A 1 -18.92 38.02 17.93
C MET A 1 -19.65 36.73 18.27
N SER A 2 -19.09 35.55 18.04
CA SER A 2 -17.96 34.94 18.75
C SER A 2 -17.04 34.15 17.83
N ASN A 3 -15.74 34.29 18.04
CA ASN A 3 -14.64 33.65 17.33
C ASN A 3 -14.80 32.12 17.20
N SER A 4 -14.85 31.61 15.97
CA SER A 4 -14.61 30.19 15.65
C SER A 4 -13.12 29.88 15.42
N LEU A 5 -12.22 30.75 15.87
CA LEU A 5 -10.77 30.53 15.85
C LEU A 5 -10.29 29.53 16.92
N SER A 6 -11.19 28.94 17.71
CA SER A 6 -10.84 28.12 18.90
C SER A 6 -10.76 26.60 18.67
N SER A 7 -10.84 26.08 17.43
CA SER A 7 -10.82 24.61 17.19
C SER A 7 -9.55 24.05 16.54
N ILE A 8 -8.58 24.89 16.19
CA ILE A 8 -7.33 24.46 15.49
C ILE A 8 -6.16 24.32 16.47
N THR A 9 -6.28 24.82 17.69
CA THR A 9 -5.17 24.99 18.64
C THR A 9 -4.78 23.75 19.47
N GLU A 10 -5.46 22.61 19.34
CA GLU A 10 -5.14 21.39 20.13
C GLU A 10 -5.23 20.08 19.32
N LYS A 11 -4.98 20.11 18.00
CA LYS A 11 -4.87 18.87 17.25
C LYS A 11 -3.52 18.21 17.53
N ARG A 12 -3.56 16.92 17.86
CA ARG A 12 -2.40 16.10 18.18
C ARG A 12 -1.82 15.52 16.90
N LEU A 13 -0.56 15.10 16.94
CA LEU A 13 0.08 14.52 15.75
C LEU A 13 -0.61 13.22 15.33
N ALA A 14 -0.86 12.34 16.29
CA ALA A 14 -1.59 11.09 16.12
C ALA A 14 -2.82 11.06 17.04
N ASP A 15 -3.93 10.57 16.48
CA ASP A 15 -5.18 10.40 17.21
C ASP A 15 -5.25 9.04 17.89
N TYR A 16 -4.77 7.98 17.22
CA TYR A 16 -4.80 6.62 17.77
C TYR A 16 -3.50 5.86 17.56
N PHE A 17 -3.18 5.00 18.53
CA PHE A 17 -2.25 3.89 18.40
C PHE A 17 -3.04 2.59 18.43
N VAL A 18 -2.82 1.71 17.45
CA VAL A 18 -3.62 0.51 17.22
C VAL A 18 -2.72 -0.70 17.13
N ILE A 19 -3.15 -1.82 17.72
CA ILE A 19 -2.52 -3.14 17.62
C ILE A 19 -3.50 -4.07 16.92
N CYS A 20 -3.09 -4.63 15.79
CA CYS A 20 -3.85 -5.60 15.01
C CYS A 20 -3.10 -6.92 14.90
N GLY A 21 -3.81 -8.05 14.91
CA GLY A 21 -3.17 -9.37 14.82
C GLY A 21 -4.13 -10.53 15.07
N LEU A 22 -3.57 -11.66 15.47
CA LEU A 22 -4.29 -12.89 15.78
C LEU A 22 -5.03 -12.76 17.11
N ASP A 23 -6.35 -12.92 17.07
CA ASP A 23 -7.19 -13.02 18.26
C ASP A 23 -7.29 -14.48 18.73
N LEU A 24 -6.65 -14.76 19.87
CA LEU A 24 -6.62 -16.10 20.46
C LEU A 24 -8.00 -16.58 20.92
N SER A 25 -8.97 -15.68 21.12
CA SER A 25 -10.32 -16.05 21.56
C SER A 25 -11.17 -16.64 20.43
N SER A 26 -11.01 -16.13 19.20
CA SER A 26 -11.67 -16.69 18.01
C SER A 26 -10.91 -17.83 17.35
N GLY A 27 -9.61 -17.94 17.56
CA GLY A 27 -8.78 -18.93 16.88
C GLY A 27 -8.55 -18.60 15.40
N LEU A 28 -8.29 -19.64 14.58
CA LEU A 28 -8.05 -19.52 13.15
C LEU A 28 -9.38 -19.47 12.38
N GLU A 29 -9.88 -18.27 12.13
CA GLU A 29 -11.03 -18.05 11.24
C GLU A 29 -10.52 -17.84 9.79
N PRO A 30 -10.93 -18.68 8.82
CA PRO A 30 -10.64 -18.42 7.41
C PRO A 30 -11.23 -17.08 7.01
N ASP A 31 -10.49 -16.29 6.24
CA ASP A 31 -11.05 -15.09 5.64
C ASP A 31 -11.88 -15.50 4.41
N GLN A 32 -13.18 -15.76 4.63
CA GLN A 32 -14.12 -16.17 3.57
C GLN A 32 -14.20 -15.15 2.43
N LEU A 33 -13.85 -13.89 2.69
CA LEU A 33 -13.88 -12.80 1.74
C LEU A 33 -12.63 -12.76 0.83
N ALA A 34 -11.59 -13.52 1.16
CA ALA A 34 -10.36 -13.63 0.39
C ALA A 34 -10.31 -14.88 -0.53
N GLY A 35 -11.44 -15.58 -0.68
CA GLY A 35 -11.62 -16.72 -1.59
C GLY A 35 -11.26 -18.07 -0.96
N GLU A 36 -12.02 -19.12 -1.34
CA GLU A 36 -11.76 -20.51 -0.93
C GLU A 36 -10.56 -21.10 -1.69
N SER A 37 -9.34 -20.73 -1.32
CA SER A 37 -8.15 -21.39 -1.87
C SER A 37 -7.83 -22.65 -1.07
N LEU A 38 -8.59 -23.73 -1.29
CA LEU A 38 -8.18 -25.09 -0.88
C LEU A 38 -6.90 -25.54 -1.61
N HIS A 39 -6.58 -24.88 -2.73
CA HIS A 39 -5.40 -25.12 -3.56
C HIS A 39 -4.09 -24.56 -2.99
N CYS A 40 -4.12 -23.61 -2.04
CA CYS A 40 -2.92 -23.09 -1.39
C CYS A 40 -2.65 -23.81 -0.06
N THR A 41 -1.41 -23.74 0.40
CA THR A 41 -1.06 -24.34 1.70
C THR A 41 -1.74 -23.58 2.84
N PRO A 42 -2.04 -24.22 3.98
CA PRO A 42 -2.63 -23.52 5.12
C PRO A 42 -1.80 -22.35 5.64
N LEU A 43 -0.49 -22.31 5.40
CA LEU A 43 0.36 -21.18 5.73
C LEU A 43 0.15 -19.97 4.80
N ASP A 44 -0.22 -20.23 3.55
CA ASP A 44 -0.49 -19.21 2.52
C ASP A 44 -1.97 -18.82 2.44
N ARG A 45 -2.82 -19.47 3.24
CA ARG A 45 -4.24 -19.11 3.34
C ARG A 45 -4.42 -17.80 4.11
N PRO A 46 -5.30 -16.90 3.65
CA PRO A 46 -5.68 -15.71 4.42
C PRO A 46 -6.57 -16.09 5.62
N TYR A 47 -6.21 -15.60 6.81
CA TYR A 47 -7.05 -15.72 8.01
C TYR A 47 -7.46 -14.34 8.50
N ARG A 48 -8.62 -14.26 9.15
CA ARG A 48 -9.14 -13.00 9.65
C ARG A 48 -8.24 -12.41 10.74
N SER A 49 -7.86 -11.15 10.58
CA SER A 49 -7.19 -10.37 11.64
C SER A 49 -8.21 -9.55 12.43
N LYS A 50 -7.83 -9.11 13.64
CA LYS A 50 -8.64 -8.20 14.46
C LYS A 50 -7.83 -7.08 15.05
N VAL A 51 -8.49 -5.95 15.31
CA VAL A 51 -7.98 -4.92 16.22
C VAL A 51 -8.01 -5.48 17.64
N LEU A 52 -6.83 -5.79 18.16
CA LEU A 52 -6.59 -6.36 19.49
C LEU A 52 -6.69 -5.29 20.58
N ALA A 53 -6.16 -4.09 20.30
CA ALA A 53 -6.23 -2.94 21.18
C ALA A 53 -6.11 -1.65 20.38
N HIS A 54 -6.69 -0.57 20.90
CA HIS A 54 -6.47 0.79 20.40
C HIS A 54 -6.47 1.78 21.56
N TYR A 55 -5.71 2.86 21.43
CA TYR A 55 -5.58 3.90 22.44
C TYR A 55 -5.60 5.29 21.78
N PRO A 56 -6.28 6.29 22.36
CA PRO A 56 -7.27 6.15 23.44
C PRO A 56 -8.52 5.40 22.96
N GLU A 57 -9.46 5.10 23.87
CA GLU A 57 -10.70 4.43 23.49
C GLU A 57 -11.56 5.26 22.53
N ASN A 58 -11.54 6.60 22.67
CA ASN A 58 -12.32 7.52 21.85
C ASN A 58 -11.61 8.86 21.66
N VAL A 59 -11.73 9.42 20.44
CA VAL A 59 -11.31 10.77 20.07
C VAL A 59 -12.51 11.50 19.48
N PRO A 60 -13.02 12.58 20.10
CA PRO A 60 -14.29 13.21 19.71
C PRO A 60 -14.38 13.69 18.25
N TRP A 61 -13.27 14.19 17.69
CA TRP A 61 -13.21 14.67 16.31
C TRP A 61 -12.89 13.57 15.29
N ASN A 62 -12.46 12.40 15.76
CA ASN A 62 -12.07 11.29 14.92
C ASN A 62 -12.64 9.98 15.48
N PRO A 63 -13.94 9.69 15.36
CA PRO A 63 -14.50 8.41 15.79
C PRO A 63 -13.76 7.20 15.20
N PHE A 64 -13.46 6.22 16.05
CA PHE A 64 -12.67 5.05 15.67
C PHE A 64 -13.48 4.05 14.83
N ASP A 65 -13.06 3.83 13.59
CA ASP A 65 -13.63 2.80 12.73
C ASP A 65 -12.85 1.49 12.87
N LYS A 66 -13.29 0.64 13.81
CA LYS A 66 -12.64 -0.65 14.09
C LYS A 66 -12.63 -1.58 12.86
N SER A 67 -13.66 -1.50 12.00
CA SER A 67 -13.79 -2.37 10.84
C SER A 67 -12.79 -1.98 9.76
N ALA A 68 -12.79 -0.71 9.35
CA ALA A 68 -11.88 -0.20 8.32
C ALA A 68 -10.42 -0.32 8.75
N VAL A 69 -10.10 0.03 10.01
CA VAL A 69 -8.74 -0.09 10.54
C VAL A 69 -8.30 -1.56 10.59
N GLY A 70 -9.17 -2.48 11.03
CA GLY A 70 -8.86 -3.90 11.05
C GLY A 70 -8.52 -4.45 9.65
N MET A 71 -9.32 -4.07 8.65
CA MET A 71 -9.09 -4.48 7.26
C MET A 71 -7.81 -3.86 6.69
N LEU A 72 -7.55 -2.57 6.89
CA LEU A 72 -6.44 -1.87 6.23
C LEU A 72 -5.08 -2.04 6.95
N CYS A 73 -5.07 -2.36 8.24
CA CYS A 73 -3.84 -2.72 8.94
C CYS A 73 -3.23 -4.02 8.41
N LEU A 74 -4.08 -4.99 8.04
CA LEU A 74 -3.67 -6.27 7.48
C LEU A 74 -4.60 -6.64 6.29
N PRO A 75 -4.41 -6.02 5.11
CA PRO A 75 -5.37 -6.13 3.98
C PRO A 75 -5.53 -7.54 3.39
N LYS A 76 -4.52 -8.41 3.58
CA LYS A 76 -4.56 -9.84 3.24
C LYS A 76 -4.91 -10.74 4.43
N GLY A 77 -5.33 -10.15 5.54
CA GLY A 77 -5.47 -10.85 6.81
C GLY A 77 -4.13 -11.27 7.40
N LEU A 78 -4.17 -12.29 8.25
CA LEU A 78 -3.00 -12.87 8.91
C LEU A 78 -2.25 -13.77 7.92
N ALA A 79 -0.93 -13.61 7.89
CA ALA A 79 -0.03 -14.50 7.16
C ALA A 79 0.77 -15.34 8.15
N PHE A 80 0.82 -16.65 7.91
CA PHE A 80 1.57 -17.58 8.75
C PHE A 80 2.86 -18.00 8.06
N ARG A 81 3.93 -18.09 8.86
CA ARG A 81 5.27 -18.43 8.40
C ARG A 81 5.94 -19.35 9.41
N THR A 82 6.91 -20.12 8.93
CA THR A 82 7.81 -20.90 9.80
C THR A 82 9.18 -20.24 9.84
N GLN A 83 10.07 -20.78 10.69
CA GLN A 83 11.47 -20.38 10.76
C GLN A 83 12.21 -20.44 9.41
N LYS A 84 11.71 -21.26 8.47
CA LYS A 84 12.25 -21.45 7.11
C LYS A 84 11.97 -20.27 6.16
N HIS A 85 10.97 -19.44 6.46
CA HIS A 85 10.53 -18.36 5.60
C HIS A 85 11.19 -17.02 5.97
N LYS A 86 11.27 -16.09 5.02
CA LYS A 86 11.63 -14.69 5.33
C LYS A 86 10.53 -14.05 6.19
N ARG A 87 10.92 -13.31 7.23
CA ARG A 87 10.03 -12.67 8.21
C ARG A 87 10.40 -11.20 8.44
N ASN A 88 10.88 -10.55 7.38
CA ASN A 88 11.28 -9.15 7.46
C ASN A 88 10.03 -8.29 7.74
N PRO A 89 10.09 -7.37 8.72
CA PRO A 89 9.05 -6.38 8.88
C PRO A 89 8.92 -5.52 7.63
N TYR A 90 7.73 -5.00 7.40
CA TYR A 90 7.46 -4.06 6.32
C TYR A 90 6.51 -2.97 6.80
N PHE A 91 6.52 -1.85 6.09
CA PHE A 91 5.68 -0.70 6.38
C PHE A 91 4.75 -0.45 5.21
N HIS A 92 3.53 -0.02 5.49
CA HIS A 92 2.64 0.57 4.51
C HIS A 92 1.79 1.65 5.14
N SER A 93 1.23 2.53 4.32
CA SER A 93 0.21 3.49 4.76
C SER A 93 -1.14 3.13 4.15
N PHE A 94 -2.22 3.71 4.65
CA PHE A 94 -3.54 3.60 4.06
C PHE A 94 -4.36 4.86 4.33
N ILE A 95 -5.47 5.01 3.62
CA ILE A 95 -6.40 6.13 3.79
C ILE A 95 -7.80 5.59 4.07
N ILE A 96 -8.46 6.20 5.04
CA ILE A 96 -9.90 6.03 5.29
C ILE A 96 -10.57 7.34 4.89
N THR A 97 -11.44 7.27 3.88
CA THR A 97 -12.28 8.39 3.46
C THR A 97 -13.65 8.22 4.10
N ARG A 98 -14.10 9.25 4.82
CA ARG A 98 -15.40 9.28 5.49
C ARG A 98 -16.51 9.72 4.54
N GLU A 99 -17.76 9.50 4.96
CA GLU A 99 -18.95 9.94 4.22
C GLU A 99 -18.97 11.46 3.98
N ASP A 100 -18.34 12.26 4.84
CA ASP A 100 -18.20 13.72 4.67
C ASP A 100 -17.02 14.13 3.76
N GLY A 101 -16.32 13.14 3.18
CA GLY A 101 -15.16 13.35 2.32
C GLY A 101 -13.86 13.64 3.06
N THR A 102 -13.88 13.72 4.40
CA THR A 102 -12.66 13.88 5.17
C THR A 102 -11.82 12.61 5.15
N ARG A 103 -10.50 12.78 5.14
CA ARG A 103 -9.54 11.67 5.09
C ARG A 103 -8.81 11.54 6.41
N THR A 104 -8.64 10.30 6.85
CA THR A 104 -7.75 9.92 7.96
C THR A 104 -6.71 8.95 7.43
N TYR A 105 -5.48 9.08 7.92
CA TYR A 105 -4.32 8.37 7.39
C TYR A 105 -3.83 7.34 8.41
N GLY A 106 -3.68 6.09 7.99
CA GLY A 106 -3.06 5.04 8.78
C GLY A 106 -1.63 4.81 8.35
N GLN A 107 -0.74 4.60 9.31
CA GLN A 107 0.65 4.21 9.07
C GLN A 107 0.90 2.90 9.82
N CYS A 108 1.22 1.84 9.11
CA CYS A 108 1.32 0.47 9.62
C CYS A 108 2.76 -0.01 9.61
N TYR A 109 3.17 -0.68 10.68
CA TYR A 109 4.39 -1.44 10.73
C TYR A 109 4.03 -2.89 11.08
N THR A 110 4.19 -3.77 10.10
CA THR A 110 3.83 -5.19 10.20
C THR A 110 5.09 -6.03 10.38
N PHE A 111 5.06 -6.92 11.35
CA PHE A 111 6.14 -7.83 11.70
C PHE A 111 5.57 -9.21 12.05
N TYR A 112 6.45 -10.16 12.38
CA TYR A 112 6.06 -11.53 12.72
C TYR A 112 6.34 -11.80 14.20
N GLU A 113 5.36 -12.33 14.92
CA GLU A 113 5.51 -12.81 16.29
C GLU A 113 5.38 -14.33 16.38
N GLU A 114 6.03 -14.94 17.37
CA GLU A 114 5.95 -16.38 17.61
C GLU A 114 4.59 -16.76 18.20
N VAL A 115 3.96 -17.79 17.63
CA VAL A 115 2.70 -18.33 18.11
C VAL A 115 2.96 -19.30 19.26
N ASN A 116 2.74 -18.84 20.49
CA ASN A 116 2.91 -19.64 21.70
C ASN A 116 1.63 -20.43 22.09
N ASP A 117 0.48 -20.09 21.50
CA ASP A 117 -0.79 -20.75 21.81
C ASP A 117 -0.87 -22.13 21.13
N ARG A 118 -0.94 -23.18 21.96
CA ARG A 118 -0.99 -24.57 21.48
C ARG A 118 -2.22 -24.87 20.64
N LYS A 119 -3.38 -24.26 20.91
CA LYS A 119 -4.60 -24.50 20.15
C LYS A 119 -4.45 -24.01 18.71
N ILE A 120 -3.77 -22.89 18.52
CA ILE A 120 -3.47 -22.36 17.19
C ILE A 120 -2.49 -23.28 16.44
N CYS A 121 -1.42 -23.72 17.10
CA CYS A 121 -0.45 -24.63 16.50
C CYS A 121 -1.11 -25.98 16.12
N ASP A 122 -1.92 -26.55 17.01
CA ASP A 122 -2.65 -27.79 16.76
C ASP A 122 -3.68 -27.63 15.61
N ALA A 123 -4.37 -26.49 15.56
CA ALA A 123 -5.30 -26.18 14.47
C ALA A 123 -4.57 -26.05 13.12
N MET A 124 -3.44 -25.33 13.07
CA MET A 124 -2.62 -25.21 11.85
C MET A 124 -2.10 -26.57 11.39
N ASN A 125 -1.64 -27.41 12.31
CA ASN A 125 -1.20 -28.79 12.01
C ASN A 125 -2.35 -29.65 11.48
N THR A 126 -3.55 -29.51 12.03
CA THR A 126 -4.76 -30.20 11.55
C THR A 126 -5.12 -29.77 10.13
N LEU A 127 -5.12 -28.46 9.85
CA LEU A 127 -5.35 -27.93 8.51
C LEU A 127 -4.30 -28.45 7.51
N GLN A 128 -3.04 -28.56 7.94
CA GLN A 128 -1.96 -29.12 7.12
C GLN A 128 -2.20 -30.59 6.77
N ALA A 129 -2.63 -31.40 7.73
CA ALA A 129 -2.97 -32.81 7.50
C ALA A 129 -4.18 -32.97 6.56
N MET A 130 -5.19 -32.11 6.71
CA MET A 130 -6.36 -32.08 5.82
C MET A 130 -5.95 -31.77 4.38
N HIS A 131 -5.16 -30.71 4.16
CA HIS A 131 -4.69 -30.31 2.84
C HIS A 131 -3.85 -31.41 2.15
N LEU A 132 -2.96 -32.09 2.89
CA LEU A 132 -2.18 -33.21 2.36
C LEU A 132 -3.06 -34.41 1.96
N THR A 133 -4.12 -34.67 2.73
CA THR A 133 -5.08 -35.74 2.42
C THR A 133 -5.86 -35.41 1.14
N GLU A 134 -6.30 -34.17 0.99
CA GLU A 134 -7.02 -33.71 -0.20
C GLU A 134 -6.18 -33.76 -1.48
N LEU A 135 -4.90 -33.35 -1.39
CA LEU A 135 -3.94 -33.49 -2.49
C LEU A 135 -3.74 -34.96 -2.92
N SER A 136 -3.87 -35.91 -1.98
CA SER A 136 -3.76 -37.34 -2.27
C SER A 136 -5.03 -37.89 -2.96
N SER A 137 -6.21 -37.43 -2.57
CA SER A 137 -7.48 -37.84 -3.21
C SER A 137 -7.62 -37.29 -4.62
N SER A 138 -7.18 -36.05 -4.87
CA SER A 138 -7.26 -35.42 -6.20
C SER A 138 -6.35 -36.08 -7.25
N LYS A 139 -5.34 -36.84 -6.82
CA LYS A 139 -4.50 -37.66 -7.73
C LYS A 139 -5.09 -39.02 -8.05
N MET A 140 -6.04 -39.53 -7.25
CA MET A 140 -6.68 -40.83 -7.48
C MET A 140 -7.86 -40.77 -8.46
N THR A 141 -8.44 -39.60 -8.71
CA THR A 141 -9.55 -39.41 -9.66
C THR A 141 -9.09 -39.28 -11.13
N GLY A 142 -7.77 -39.26 -11.38
CA GLY A 142 -7.18 -39.21 -12.73
C GLY A 142 -6.88 -40.58 -13.36
N ILE A 143 -7.14 -41.70 -12.68
CA ILE A 143 -6.90 -43.05 -13.20
C ILE A 143 -8.08 -43.96 -12.85
N HIS A 144 -9.13 -43.91 -13.67
CA HIS A 144 -10.05 -45.04 -13.78
C HIS A 144 -9.67 -45.88 -15.00
N ASN A 145 -8.93 -46.97 -14.73
CA ASN A 145 -9.28 -48.31 -15.19
C ASN A 145 -8.26 -49.32 -14.62
N ILE A 146 -8.73 -50.13 -13.66
CA ILE A 146 -8.60 -51.60 -13.54
C ILE A 146 -8.77 -52.01 -12.07
N SER A 147 -9.64 -53.01 -11.87
CA SER A 147 -9.95 -53.77 -10.67
C SER A 147 -8.73 -54.29 -9.90
N ASP A 148 -8.71 -54.25 -8.57
CA ASP A 148 -8.91 -55.41 -7.68
C ASP A 148 -8.46 -55.16 -6.22
N VAL A 149 -9.18 -55.84 -5.31
CA VAL A 149 -8.84 -56.39 -3.96
C VAL A 149 -8.10 -55.52 -2.92
N GLY A 150 -8.70 -55.44 -1.73
CA GLY A 150 -8.34 -54.53 -0.65
C GLY A 150 -7.08 -54.83 0.15
N SER A 151 -6.64 -53.83 0.93
CA SER A 151 -5.88 -54.02 2.17
C SER A 151 -5.82 -52.72 3.00
N THR A 152 -5.74 -52.93 4.30
CA THR A 152 -5.69 -52.08 5.51
C THR A 152 -5.25 -50.61 5.45
N ARG A 153 -5.99 -49.82 6.25
CA ARG A 153 -5.63 -48.50 6.82
C ARG A 153 -4.30 -48.55 7.59
N SER A 154 -3.26 -47.95 7.03
CA SER A 154 -2.13 -47.39 7.80
C SER A 154 -1.33 -46.44 6.92
N LEU A 155 -1.14 -45.21 7.39
CA LEU A 155 -0.29 -44.20 6.74
C LEU A 155 1.17 -44.70 6.65
N PRO A 156 1.85 -44.66 5.50
CA PRO A 156 3.26 -45.00 5.41
C PRO A 156 4.13 -43.91 6.06
N ARG A 157 4.95 -44.30 7.04
CA ARG A 157 6.12 -43.52 7.46
C ARG A 157 7.11 -43.51 6.29
N SER A 158 7.36 -42.32 5.73
CA SER A 158 8.27 -42.01 4.61
C SER A 158 7.66 -42.04 3.19
N PHE A 159 6.79 -41.07 2.91
CA PHE A 159 6.56 -40.62 1.54
C PHE A 159 7.71 -39.70 1.09
N LYS A 160 8.49 -40.12 0.09
CA LYS A 160 9.37 -39.25 -0.69
C LYS A 160 8.65 -38.88 -1.99
N LEU A 161 8.34 -37.60 -2.18
CA LEU A 161 7.85 -37.06 -3.44
C LEU A 161 9.00 -37.07 -4.46
N SER A 162 9.02 -38.06 -5.35
CA SER A 162 9.88 -38.06 -6.54
C SER A 162 9.02 -37.87 -7.77
N GLY A 163 9.27 -36.79 -8.53
CA GLY A 163 8.85 -36.69 -9.93
C GLY A 163 8.08 -35.43 -10.33
N ARG A 164 8.84 -34.38 -10.71
CA ARG A 164 8.57 -33.41 -11.79
C ARG A 164 7.15 -32.83 -11.91
N GLN A 165 6.90 -31.77 -11.14
CA GLN A 165 6.27 -30.48 -11.52
C GLN A 165 5.94 -29.73 -10.22
N SER A 166 6.95 -29.11 -9.61
CA SER A 166 6.76 -28.07 -8.59
C SER A 166 8.15 -27.52 -8.24
N HIS A 167 8.46 -26.35 -8.75
CA HIS A 167 9.51 -25.54 -8.13
C HIS A 167 8.83 -24.76 -6.99
N ASN A 168 9.40 -24.85 -5.78
CA ASN A 168 9.19 -24.04 -4.56
C ASN A 168 8.31 -24.49 -3.37
N HIS A 169 7.55 -25.60 -3.38
CA HIS A 169 6.69 -25.91 -2.19
C HIS A 169 7.36 -26.62 -1.00
N SER A 170 8.66 -26.97 -1.07
CA SER A 170 9.33 -27.70 0.04
C SER A 170 9.52 -26.85 1.33
N GLY A 171 9.34 -25.53 1.26
CA GLY A 171 9.30 -24.64 2.43
C GLY A 171 7.91 -24.46 3.06
N ALA A 172 6.84 -24.85 2.37
CA ALA A 172 5.46 -24.42 2.65
C ALA A 172 4.64 -25.37 3.55
N LEU A 173 5.25 -26.44 4.08
CA LEU A 173 4.58 -27.39 4.96
C LEU A 173 4.97 -27.11 6.42
N TYR A 174 3.95 -27.06 7.29
CA TYR A 174 4.11 -26.92 8.73
C TYR A 174 4.19 -28.29 9.44
N ASP A 175 5.20 -28.49 10.28
CA ASP A 175 5.32 -29.66 11.17
C ASP A 175 5.33 -29.21 12.63
N LEU A 176 4.33 -29.65 13.40
CA LEU A 176 4.14 -29.25 14.82
C LEU A 176 5.35 -29.54 15.71
N VAL A 177 6.14 -30.58 15.42
CA VAL A 177 7.27 -31.02 16.26
C VAL A 177 8.56 -30.30 15.86
N ARG A 178 8.71 -29.98 14.57
CA ARG A 178 9.97 -29.48 14.00
C ARG A 178 9.98 -27.98 13.73
N ASP A 179 8.80 -27.38 13.58
CA ASP A 179 8.66 -26.00 13.13
C ASP A 179 8.08 -25.09 14.21
N THR A 180 8.67 -23.90 14.30
CA THR A 180 8.13 -22.79 15.07
C THR A 180 7.21 -21.99 14.17
N LEU A 181 5.97 -21.79 14.61
CA LEU A 181 4.96 -21.04 13.89
C LEU A 181 5.04 -19.56 14.24
N TYR A 182 4.99 -18.71 13.22
CA TYR A 182 4.95 -17.26 13.34
C TYR A 182 3.72 -16.72 12.62
N VAL A 183 3.16 -15.64 13.14
CA VAL A 183 1.99 -14.96 12.56
C VAL A 183 2.27 -13.46 12.44
N THR A 184 1.67 -12.82 11.45
CA THR A 184 1.75 -11.36 11.32
C THR A 184 1.06 -10.64 12.48
N LYS A 185 1.72 -9.59 12.97
CA LYS A 185 1.18 -8.59 13.89
C LYS A 185 1.47 -7.21 13.33
N CYS A 186 0.55 -6.28 13.49
CA CYS A 186 0.68 -4.92 13.00
C CYS A 186 0.48 -3.93 14.14
N ILE A 187 1.37 -2.94 14.23
CA ILE A 187 1.15 -1.73 15.02
C ILE A 187 0.90 -0.56 14.07
N CYS A 188 -0.04 0.32 14.41
CA CYS A 188 -0.49 1.38 13.52
C CYS A 188 -0.70 2.71 14.27
N LEU A 189 -0.32 3.81 13.63
CA LEU A 189 -0.73 5.16 14.03
C LEU A 189 -1.80 5.69 13.08
N ILE A 190 -2.83 6.32 13.64
CA ILE A 190 -3.89 6.99 12.89
C ILE A 190 -3.72 8.50 13.06
N THR A 191 -3.62 9.23 11.94
CA THR A 191 -3.25 10.65 11.88
C THR A 191 -4.21 11.44 10.96
N GLN A 192 -4.31 12.76 11.18
CA GLN A 192 -5.13 13.66 10.36
C GLN A 192 -4.42 14.19 9.12
N LEU A 193 -3.09 14.07 9.07
CA LEU A 193 -2.24 14.41 7.92
C LEU A 193 -1.35 13.21 7.62
N PRO A 194 -0.88 13.02 6.37
CA PRO A 194 -0.03 11.89 6.01
C PRO A 194 1.41 12.10 6.51
N VAL A 195 1.63 12.11 7.83
CA VAL A 195 2.96 12.28 8.44
C VAL A 195 3.75 10.96 8.42
N ILE A 196 3.96 10.44 7.22
CA ILE A 196 4.51 9.12 6.92
C ILE A 196 5.89 8.92 7.52
N VAL A 197 6.81 9.90 7.37
CA VAL A 197 8.22 9.72 7.75
C VAL A 197 8.37 9.62 9.26
N ALA A 198 7.67 10.48 10.00
CA ALA A 198 7.70 10.47 11.46
C ALA A 198 7.05 9.20 12.02
N CYS A 199 5.89 8.82 11.50
CA CYS A 199 5.19 7.62 11.96
C CYS A 199 5.97 6.34 11.65
N ARG A 200 6.59 6.23 10.46
CA ARG A 200 7.45 5.09 10.10
C ARG A 200 8.61 4.92 11.09
N LYS A 201 9.35 6.00 11.34
CA LYS A 201 10.48 5.98 12.28
C LYS A 201 10.05 5.68 13.71
N PHE A 202 8.91 6.25 14.13
CA PHE A 202 8.35 5.96 15.45
C PHE A 202 7.98 4.47 15.59
N LEU A 203 7.19 3.93 14.66
CA LEU A 203 6.71 2.54 14.74
C LEU A 203 7.86 1.54 14.65
N GLN A 204 8.83 1.78 13.75
CA GLN A 204 10.02 0.95 13.65
C GLN A 204 10.84 0.99 14.95
N GLY A 205 11.17 2.17 15.47
CA GLY A 205 11.93 2.29 16.71
C GLY A 205 11.19 1.73 17.93
N PHE A 206 9.86 1.86 17.96
CA PHE A 206 9.02 1.27 19.00
C PHE A 206 9.05 -0.26 18.97
N HIS A 207 8.93 -0.86 17.78
CA HIS A 207 9.06 -2.30 17.60
C HIS A 207 10.46 -2.80 17.98
N ASP A 208 11.51 -2.13 17.51
CA ASP A 208 12.90 -2.49 17.80
C ASP A 208 13.17 -2.47 19.31
N LEU A 209 12.61 -1.49 20.02
CA LEU A 209 12.66 -1.40 21.47
C LEU A 209 11.89 -2.53 22.17
N ALA A 210 10.70 -2.87 21.66
CA ALA A 210 9.85 -3.91 22.24
C ALA A 210 10.44 -5.33 22.09
N VAL A 211 11.24 -5.57 21.04
CA VAL A 211 11.89 -6.87 20.77
C VAL A 211 13.34 -6.91 21.33
N SER A 212 13.87 -5.77 21.79
CA SER A 212 15.20 -5.69 22.38
C SER A 212 15.33 -6.59 23.61
N ARG A 213 16.53 -7.17 23.80
CA ARG A 213 16.87 -7.90 25.03
C ARG A 213 17.21 -6.97 26.18
N GLU A 214 17.58 -5.73 25.88
CA GLU A 214 17.88 -4.72 26.88
C GLU A 214 16.58 -4.05 27.35
N PRO A 215 16.44 -3.77 28.65
CA PRO A 215 15.24 -3.10 29.15
C PRO A 215 15.14 -1.69 28.55
N PRO A 216 13.94 -1.27 28.12
CA PRO A 216 13.77 0.06 27.56
C PRO A 216 13.99 1.14 28.63
N PRO A 217 14.49 2.33 28.27
CA PRO A 217 14.80 3.38 29.24
C PRO A 217 13.54 3.94 29.93
N MET A 218 12.38 3.78 29.30
CA MET A 218 11.05 4.03 29.89
C MET A 218 10.08 2.93 29.43
N ARG A 219 8.93 2.81 30.08
CA ARG A 219 7.94 1.80 29.70
C ARG A 219 7.37 2.09 28.31
N LEU A 220 6.97 1.05 27.58
CA LEU A 220 6.45 1.18 26.20
C LEU A 220 5.24 2.12 26.14
N GLU A 221 4.37 2.08 27.16
CA GLU A 221 3.19 2.92 27.28
C GLU A 221 3.55 4.41 27.35
N SER A 222 4.72 4.77 27.89
CA SER A 222 5.18 6.16 27.93
C SER A 222 5.47 6.72 26.54
N TYR A 223 5.98 5.91 25.61
CA TYR A 223 6.18 6.32 24.21
C TYR A 223 4.85 6.49 23.48
N VAL A 224 3.92 5.56 23.69
CA VAL A 224 2.55 5.64 23.14
C VAL A 224 1.83 6.86 23.69
N TYR A 225 1.92 7.11 25.00
CA TYR A 225 1.34 8.29 25.62
C TYR A 225 1.96 9.58 25.04
N ASN A 226 3.29 9.63 24.90
CA ASN A 226 3.95 10.81 24.36
C ASN A 226 3.45 11.16 22.96
N ILE A 227 3.46 10.21 22.01
CA ILE A 227 3.05 10.47 20.63
C ILE A 227 1.56 10.85 20.51
N LEU A 228 0.70 10.31 21.39
CA LEU A 228 -0.74 10.52 21.36
C LEU A 228 -1.24 11.74 22.13
N PHE A 229 -0.49 12.25 23.10
CA PHE A 229 -0.98 13.29 24.02
C PHE A 229 -0.05 14.50 24.14
N GLU A 230 1.27 14.29 24.04
CA GLU A 230 2.27 15.34 24.29
C GLU A 230 2.85 15.91 22.99
N VAL A 231 2.71 15.19 21.87
CA VAL A 231 3.23 15.63 20.58
C VAL A 231 2.13 16.36 19.80
N PRO A 232 2.22 17.70 19.66
CA PRO A 232 1.22 18.46 18.94
C PRO A 232 1.40 18.28 17.43
N LEU A 233 0.32 18.46 16.67
CA LEU A 233 0.45 18.67 15.23
C LEU A 233 1.04 20.09 15.02
N PRO A 234 2.10 20.26 14.20
CA PRO A 234 2.63 21.59 13.93
C PRO A 234 1.52 22.50 13.35
N PRO A 235 1.39 23.75 13.82
CA PRO A 235 0.55 24.74 13.17
C PRO A 235 1.00 24.98 11.72
N PRO A 236 0.12 25.47 10.82
CA PRO A 236 0.53 25.88 9.47
C PRO A 236 1.72 26.85 9.49
N SER A 237 2.64 26.71 8.53
CA SER A 237 3.90 27.46 8.45
C SER A 237 4.88 27.23 9.62
N ARG A 238 4.70 26.16 10.40
CA ARG A 238 5.61 25.79 11.50
C ARG A 238 6.21 24.41 11.26
N SER A 239 7.33 24.18 11.94
CA SER A 239 8.03 22.90 11.94
C SER A 239 8.07 22.32 13.35
N LEU A 240 7.96 21.00 13.45
CA LEU A 240 8.12 20.23 14.66
C LEU A 240 9.32 19.31 14.49
N LYS A 241 10.27 19.38 15.43
CA LYS A 241 11.41 18.47 15.48
C LYS A 241 11.14 17.39 16.53
N LEU A 242 10.83 16.20 16.07
CA LEU A 242 10.59 15.02 16.89
C LEU A 242 11.91 14.29 17.12
N THR A 243 12.19 13.91 18.36
CA THR A 243 13.30 13.03 18.69
C THR A 243 12.72 11.76 19.31
N CYS A 244 12.76 10.67 18.56
CA CYS A 244 12.21 9.38 18.98
C CYS A 244 13.29 8.31 18.76
N PHE A 245 13.56 7.50 19.79
CA PHE A 245 14.49 6.35 19.70
C PHE A 245 15.89 6.74 19.17
N GLY A 246 16.41 7.90 19.57
CA GLY A 246 17.71 8.41 19.11
C GLY A 246 17.72 8.98 17.68
N GLN A 247 16.59 8.92 16.96
CA GLN A 247 16.43 9.48 15.63
C GLN A 247 15.72 10.84 15.70
N GLN A 248 16.17 11.78 14.86
CA GLN A 248 15.53 13.08 14.70
C GLN A 248 14.69 13.09 13.41
N VAL A 249 13.47 13.60 13.50
CA VAL A 249 12.55 13.77 12.38
C VAL A 249 12.01 15.19 12.38
N LEU A 250 12.10 15.86 11.24
CA LEU A 250 11.52 17.17 11.04
C LEU A 250 10.18 16.99 10.31
N CYS A 251 9.09 17.41 10.94
CA CYS A 251 7.77 17.52 10.32
C CYS A 251 7.50 19.00 10.05
N GLN A 252 7.37 19.37 8.78
CA GLN A 252 7.09 20.75 8.38
C GLN A 252 5.68 20.83 7.83
N ARG A 253 4.87 21.74 8.35
CA ARG A 253 3.52 21.96 7.82
C ARG A 253 3.51 23.21 6.93
N PRO A 254 3.19 23.07 5.64
CA PRO A 254 3.12 24.20 4.74
C PRO A 254 2.13 25.28 5.19
N GLY A 255 2.40 26.51 4.77
CA GLY A 255 1.50 27.64 4.96
C GLY A 255 0.32 27.66 3.99
N PRO A 256 -0.68 28.53 4.20
CA PRO A 256 -1.84 28.66 3.31
C PRO A 256 -1.52 29.11 1.87
N CYS A 257 -0.33 29.68 1.64
CA CYS A 257 0.13 30.16 0.32
C CYS A 257 1.25 29.29 -0.26
N GLU A 258 1.45 28.09 0.28
CA GLU A 258 2.45 27.12 -0.15
C GLU A 258 1.76 25.90 -0.78
N LEU A 259 2.56 24.99 -1.33
CA LEU A 259 2.04 23.71 -1.82
C LEU A 259 1.37 22.92 -0.69
N PRO A 260 0.38 22.06 -1.01
CA PRO A 260 -0.27 21.20 -0.03
C PRO A 260 0.74 20.33 0.75
N PHE A 261 0.37 19.95 1.97
CA PHE A 261 1.17 19.01 2.76
C PHE A 261 1.31 17.67 2.03
N PHE A 262 2.55 17.22 1.82
CA PHE A 262 2.84 15.99 1.10
C PHE A 262 4.16 15.37 1.55
N GLU A 263 4.15 14.07 1.86
CA GLU A 263 5.36 13.32 2.31
C GLU A 263 5.68 12.09 1.45
N TYR A 264 4.90 11.78 0.41
CA TYR A 264 5.26 10.69 -0.51
C TYR A 264 6.34 11.14 -1.49
N SER A 265 7.16 10.19 -1.94
CA SER A 265 8.38 10.47 -2.71
C SER A 265 8.10 10.49 -4.21
N TYR A 266 8.12 11.68 -4.83
CA TYR A 266 8.11 11.80 -6.28
C TYR A 266 9.32 11.13 -6.93
N GLN A 267 10.48 11.16 -6.25
CA GLN A 267 11.66 10.41 -6.70
C GLN A 267 11.32 8.93 -6.86
N THR A 268 10.65 8.33 -5.88
CA THR A 268 10.24 6.92 -5.95
C THR A 268 9.28 6.67 -7.11
N LEU A 269 8.25 7.52 -7.28
CA LEU A 269 7.33 7.43 -8.43
C LEU A 269 8.09 7.39 -9.77
N PHE A 270 8.95 8.39 -10.02
CA PHE A 270 9.66 8.52 -11.29
C PHE A 270 10.76 7.47 -11.49
N THR A 271 11.42 7.00 -10.42
CA THR A 271 12.38 5.90 -10.53
C THR A 271 11.69 4.56 -10.79
N THR A 272 10.45 4.39 -10.31
CA THR A 272 9.72 3.14 -10.47
C THR A 272 9.03 3.06 -11.81
N LEU A 273 8.21 4.04 -12.18
CA LEU A 273 7.43 3.97 -13.42
C LEU A 273 8.19 4.55 -14.63
N GLY A 274 9.09 5.50 -14.41
CA GLY A 274 9.68 6.29 -15.50
C GLY A 274 8.75 7.41 -15.98
N VAL A 275 9.34 8.42 -16.63
CA VAL A 275 8.63 9.66 -17.01
C VAL A 275 7.49 9.38 -17.99
N ASP A 276 7.72 8.56 -19.02
CA ASP A 276 6.71 8.22 -20.03
C ASP A 276 5.45 7.59 -19.44
N ASN A 277 5.62 6.59 -18.57
CA ASN A 277 4.52 5.90 -17.90
C ASN A 277 3.80 6.81 -16.91
N VAL A 278 4.52 7.67 -16.18
CA VAL A 278 3.91 8.66 -15.29
C VAL A 278 3.02 9.62 -16.08
N ILE A 279 3.45 10.09 -17.26
CA ILE A 279 2.64 10.95 -18.12
C ILE A 279 1.41 10.21 -18.65
N LEU A 280 1.53 8.94 -19.05
CA LEU A 280 0.39 8.13 -19.48
C LEU A 280 -0.65 7.97 -18.36
N LEU A 281 -0.19 7.58 -17.18
CA LEU A 281 -1.03 7.47 -16.00
C LEU A 281 -1.66 8.82 -15.63
N TYR A 282 -0.90 9.91 -15.65
CA TYR A 282 -1.41 11.25 -15.37
C TYR A 282 -2.49 11.68 -16.38
N THR A 283 -2.29 11.35 -17.65
CA THR A 283 -3.29 11.59 -18.71
C THR A 283 -4.57 10.82 -18.42
N SER A 284 -4.48 9.54 -18.05
CA SER A 284 -5.65 8.73 -17.67
C SER A 284 -6.41 9.31 -16.47
N VAL A 285 -5.68 9.80 -15.47
CA VAL A 285 -6.29 10.45 -14.30
C VAL A 285 -6.96 11.78 -14.68
N LEU A 286 -6.34 12.61 -15.53
CA LEU A 286 -6.96 13.86 -16.00
C LEU A 286 -8.25 13.63 -16.80
N LEU A 287 -8.35 12.50 -17.49
CA LEU A 287 -9.52 12.09 -18.26
C LEU A 287 -10.58 11.37 -17.43
N GLU A 288 -10.34 11.22 -16.12
CA GLU A 288 -11.22 10.50 -15.21
C GLU A 288 -11.47 9.04 -15.66
N ASN A 289 -10.44 8.38 -16.19
CA ASN A 289 -10.50 6.95 -16.48
C ASN A 289 -10.55 6.12 -15.20
N GLN A 290 -10.98 4.86 -15.30
CA GLN A 290 -10.79 3.89 -14.21
C GLN A 290 -9.30 3.54 -14.15
N VAL A 291 -8.67 3.70 -13.00
CA VAL A 291 -7.25 3.41 -12.80
C VAL A 291 -7.12 2.27 -11.80
N LEU A 292 -6.55 1.15 -12.25
CA LEU A 292 -6.26 -0.01 -11.44
C LEU A 292 -4.75 -0.17 -11.28
N LEU A 293 -4.27 0.07 -10.06
CA LEU A 293 -2.88 -0.10 -9.68
C LEU A 293 -2.64 -1.53 -9.20
N PHE A 294 -1.50 -2.11 -9.56
CA PHE A 294 -1.11 -3.45 -9.16
C PHE A 294 0.34 -3.44 -8.66
N SER A 295 0.57 -4.01 -7.48
CA SER A 295 1.91 -4.24 -6.92
C SER A 295 1.88 -5.34 -5.86
N ALA A 296 3.00 -6.01 -5.63
CA ALA A 296 3.19 -6.87 -4.46
C ALA A 296 3.50 -6.08 -3.18
N ASP A 297 3.71 -4.77 -3.26
CA ASP A 297 4.03 -3.88 -2.14
C ASP A 297 2.95 -2.80 -1.94
N TYR A 298 2.30 -2.82 -0.77
CA TYR A 298 1.30 -1.83 -0.39
C TYR A 298 1.84 -0.41 -0.31
N ASP A 299 3.11 -0.22 0.09
CA ASP A 299 3.72 1.11 0.17
C ASP A 299 3.82 1.73 -1.23
N MET A 300 4.13 0.90 -2.25
CA MET A 300 4.21 1.33 -3.64
C MET A 300 2.85 1.71 -4.23
N LEU A 301 1.78 0.98 -3.89
CA LEU A 301 0.42 1.37 -4.26
C LEU A 301 0.10 2.78 -3.74
N MET A 302 0.40 3.05 -2.47
CA MET A 302 0.18 4.37 -1.86
C MET A 302 1.06 5.45 -2.48
N VAL A 303 2.35 5.18 -2.71
CA VAL A 303 3.27 6.15 -3.34
C VAL A 303 2.75 6.55 -4.72
N VAL A 304 2.38 5.59 -5.56
CA VAL A 304 1.89 5.89 -6.92
C VAL A 304 0.56 6.64 -6.86
N ALA A 305 -0.40 6.16 -6.05
CA ALA A 305 -1.72 6.76 -5.94
C ALA A 305 -1.72 8.17 -5.34
N GLU A 306 -0.92 8.45 -4.31
CA GLU A 306 -0.86 9.77 -3.67
C GLU A 306 -0.02 10.74 -4.49
N CYS A 307 1.10 10.30 -5.10
CA CYS A 307 1.86 11.16 -6.00
C CYS A 307 1.03 11.59 -7.21
N ILE A 308 0.34 10.65 -7.88
CA ILE A 308 -0.41 11.01 -9.08
C ILE A 308 -1.59 11.94 -8.78
N THR A 309 -2.25 11.76 -7.64
CA THR A 309 -3.37 12.63 -7.24
C THR A 309 -2.90 13.99 -6.75
N MET A 310 -1.71 14.10 -6.15
CA MET A 310 -1.15 15.41 -5.78
C MET A 310 -0.66 16.22 -6.98
N LEU A 311 -0.22 15.56 -8.06
CA LEU A 311 0.12 16.25 -9.31
C LEU A 311 -1.08 16.96 -9.96
N LEU A 312 -2.32 16.61 -9.58
CA LEU A 312 -3.52 17.30 -10.07
C LEU A 312 -3.67 18.72 -9.53
N PHE A 313 -2.93 19.10 -8.47
CA PHE A 313 -3.04 20.42 -7.86
C PHE A 313 -3.00 21.54 -8.94
N PRO A 314 -3.96 22.48 -8.95
CA PRO A 314 -4.93 22.79 -7.90
C PRO A 314 -6.25 21.98 -7.93
N PHE A 315 -6.41 21.04 -8.86
CA PHE A 315 -7.55 20.13 -8.89
C PHE A 315 -7.41 19.01 -7.85
N THR A 316 -8.55 18.37 -7.56
CA THR A 316 -8.60 17.22 -6.65
C THR A 316 -9.45 16.13 -7.28
N TRP A 317 -9.03 14.88 -7.12
CA TRP A 317 -9.81 13.73 -7.57
C TRP A 317 -11.15 13.66 -6.83
N GLN A 318 -12.26 13.62 -7.57
CA GLN A 318 -13.62 13.67 -7.02
C GLN A 318 -14.30 12.31 -6.89
N HIS A 319 -13.73 11.27 -7.52
CA HIS A 319 -14.36 9.96 -7.62
C HIS A 319 -13.84 8.96 -6.59
N VAL A 320 -14.17 7.69 -6.77
CA VAL A 320 -13.79 6.63 -5.83
C VAL A 320 -12.27 6.54 -5.73
N TYR A 321 -11.75 6.52 -4.50
CA TYR A 321 -10.32 6.52 -4.21
C TYR A 321 -10.02 5.50 -3.11
N VAL A 322 -9.48 4.34 -3.51
CA VAL A 322 -9.17 3.22 -2.61
C VAL A 322 -7.81 2.61 -3.01
N PRO A 323 -6.68 3.28 -2.71
CA PRO A 323 -5.34 2.84 -3.16
C PRO A 323 -4.94 1.44 -2.69
N ILE A 324 -5.54 0.98 -1.59
CA ILE A 324 -5.42 -0.40 -1.12
C ILE A 324 -6.83 -0.93 -1.00
N LEU A 325 -7.27 -1.72 -1.98
CA LEU A 325 -8.57 -2.36 -2.01
C LEU A 325 -8.47 -3.72 -1.28
N PRO A 326 -9.17 -3.90 -0.15
CA PRO A 326 -9.25 -5.20 0.51
C PRO A 326 -9.96 -6.23 -0.38
N ALA A 327 -9.64 -7.52 -0.19
CA ALA A 327 -10.22 -8.61 -0.97
C ALA A 327 -11.76 -8.63 -0.93
N SER A 328 -12.34 -8.31 0.22
CA SER A 328 -13.79 -8.20 0.43
C SER A 328 -14.47 -7.18 -0.48
N LEU A 329 -13.72 -6.20 -0.99
CA LEU A 329 -14.21 -5.09 -1.79
C LEU A 329 -13.88 -5.23 -3.28
N HIS A 330 -13.35 -6.37 -3.73
CA HIS A 330 -13.02 -6.59 -5.15
C HIS A 330 -14.23 -6.48 -6.10
N HIS A 331 -15.45 -6.70 -5.61
CA HIS A 331 -16.68 -6.51 -6.39
C HIS A 331 -16.90 -5.04 -6.83
N PHE A 332 -16.18 -4.08 -6.25
CA PHE A 332 -16.21 -2.69 -6.70
C PHE A 332 -15.39 -2.43 -7.96
N LEU A 333 -14.58 -3.39 -8.43
CA LEU A 333 -13.85 -3.26 -9.70
C LEU A 333 -14.80 -3.17 -10.89
N ASP A 334 -15.99 -3.78 -10.81
CA ASP A 334 -17.01 -3.73 -11.87
C ASP A 334 -17.83 -2.42 -11.85
N ALA A 335 -17.44 -1.44 -11.02
CA ALA A 335 -18.18 -0.19 -10.91
C ALA A 335 -17.97 0.68 -12.16
N PRO A 336 -19.06 1.15 -12.82
CA PRO A 336 -18.95 1.89 -14.09
C PRO A 336 -18.52 3.36 -13.91
N VAL A 337 -18.10 3.73 -12.70
CA VAL A 337 -17.68 5.09 -12.35
C VAL A 337 -16.15 5.18 -12.36
N PRO A 338 -15.57 6.37 -12.61
CA PRO A 338 -14.13 6.55 -12.45
C PRO A 338 -13.68 6.15 -11.05
N TYR A 339 -12.52 5.53 -10.97
CA TYR A 339 -11.91 5.16 -9.69
C TYR A 339 -10.40 5.17 -9.78
N ILE A 340 -9.74 5.30 -8.64
CA ILE A 340 -8.35 4.88 -8.46
C ILE A 340 -8.36 3.81 -7.38
N MET A 341 -8.11 2.57 -7.77
CA MET A 341 -8.06 1.42 -6.87
C MET A 341 -6.73 0.71 -6.99
N GLY A 342 -6.25 0.10 -5.91
CA GLY A 342 -5.02 -0.68 -5.93
C GLY A 342 -5.19 -2.09 -5.38
N LEU A 343 -4.69 -3.07 -6.11
CA LEU A 343 -4.67 -4.48 -5.74
C LEU A 343 -3.26 -4.87 -5.31
N CYS A 344 -3.15 -5.39 -4.10
CA CYS A 344 -1.92 -6.01 -3.65
C CYS A 344 -1.99 -7.51 -3.88
N CYS A 345 -1.24 -8.03 -4.85
CA CYS A 345 -1.29 -9.45 -5.22
C CYS A 345 0.09 -9.96 -5.57
N GLY A 346 0.34 -11.24 -5.27
CA GLY A 346 1.55 -11.91 -5.74
C GLY A 346 1.52 -12.10 -7.26
N MET A 347 2.68 -12.31 -7.88
CA MET A 347 2.78 -12.55 -9.33
C MET A 347 1.93 -13.74 -9.81
N GLU A 348 1.75 -14.77 -8.98
CA GLU A 348 0.95 -15.96 -9.31
C GLU A 348 -0.56 -15.69 -9.26
N GLU A 349 -1.00 -14.76 -8.40
CA GLU A 349 -2.39 -14.33 -8.28
C GLU A 349 -2.79 -13.43 -9.47
N ARG A 350 -1.83 -12.66 -10.03
CA ARG A 350 -2.05 -11.85 -11.24
C ARG A 350 -2.64 -12.65 -12.40
N ALA A 351 -2.11 -13.84 -12.66
CA ALA A 351 -2.54 -14.68 -13.77
C ALA A 351 -3.98 -15.20 -13.62
N GLN A 352 -4.54 -15.13 -12.42
CA GLN A 352 -5.88 -15.60 -12.08
C GLN A 352 -6.90 -14.44 -12.00
N LEU A 353 -6.42 -13.19 -11.92
CA LEU A 353 -7.27 -12.03 -11.95
C LEU A 353 -7.79 -11.82 -13.38
N SER A 354 -9.05 -12.19 -13.61
CA SER A 354 -9.78 -11.76 -14.79
C SER A 354 -10.08 -10.27 -14.66
N ILE A 355 -9.14 -9.42 -15.05
CA ILE A 355 -9.37 -7.99 -15.12
C ILE A 355 -10.48 -7.77 -16.17
N PRO A 356 -11.60 -7.12 -15.84
CA PRO A 356 -12.62 -6.79 -16.81
C PRO A 356 -11.97 -6.04 -17.99
N GLY A 357 -12.20 -6.53 -19.21
CA GLY A 357 -11.77 -5.85 -20.44
C GLY A 357 -12.62 -4.61 -20.69
N GLU A 358 -12.53 -3.63 -19.79
CA GLU A 358 -13.30 -2.39 -19.86
C GLU A 358 -12.60 -1.38 -20.75
N ALA A 359 -13.37 -0.79 -21.67
CA ALA A 359 -12.87 0.17 -22.65
C ALA A 359 -12.21 1.42 -22.03
N ASN A 360 -12.45 1.70 -20.73
CA ASN A 360 -11.97 2.89 -20.04
C ASN A 360 -10.97 2.58 -18.90
N LEU A 361 -10.45 1.35 -18.84
CA LEU A 361 -9.52 0.94 -17.80
C LEU A 361 -8.07 1.28 -18.17
N CYS A 362 -7.41 2.04 -17.29
CA CYS A 362 -5.97 2.19 -17.24
C CYS A 362 -5.40 1.22 -16.19
N PHE A 363 -4.72 0.18 -16.66
CA PHE A 363 -4.07 -0.81 -15.80
C PHE A 363 -2.60 -0.46 -15.62
N VAL A 364 -2.14 -0.42 -14.36
CA VAL A 364 -0.75 -0.07 -14.01
C VAL A 364 -0.15 -1.19 -13.19
N ASP A 365 0.74 -1.96 -13.81
CA ASP A 365 1.61 -2.91 -13.13
C ASP A 365 2.89 -2.18 -12.68
N ILE A 366 2.91 -1.79 -11.41
CA ILE A 366 3.99 -1.00 -10.82
C ILE A 366 5.28 -1.81 -10.75
N ASP A 367 5.18 -3.12 -10.48
CA ASP A 367 6.34 -4.00 -10.29
C ASP A 367 7.06 -4.28 -11.62
N ASN A 368 6.29 -4.44 -12.71
CA ASN A 368 6.83 -4.66 -14.05
C ASN A 368 6.96 -3.37 -14.89
N GLN A 369 6.59 -2.21 -14.34
CA GLN A 369 6.67 -0.91 -14.99
C GLN A 369 5.85 -0.84 -16.30
N VAL A 370 4.69 -1.48 -16.31
CA VAL A 370 3.80 -1.52 -17.48
C VAL A 370 2.56 -0.67 -17.20
N VAL A 371 2.26 0.26 -18.10
CA VAL A 371 1.02 1.04 -18.10
C VAL A 371 0.26 0.73 -19.37
N GLU A 372 -0.87 0.07 -19.22
CA GLU A 372 -1.83 -0.20 -20.28
C GLU A 372 -2.94 0.84 -20.17
N VAL A 373 -3.20 1.55 -21.28
CA VAL A 373 -4.18 2.63 -21.36
C VAL A 373 -5.31 2.25 -22.32
N PRO A 374 -6.50 2.85 -22.19
CA PRO A 374 -7.59 2.72 -23.16
C PRO A 374 -7.18 2.97 -24.62
N GLU A 375 -7.82 2.28 -25.58
CA GLU A 375 -7.44 2.29 -27.01
C GLU A 375 -7.56 3.66 -27.70
N ASP A 376 -8.24 4.64 -27.09
CA ASP A 376 -8.48 5.98 -27.67
C ASP A 376 -7.98 7.15 -26.78
N ILE A 377 -6.96 6.92 -25.95
CA ILE A 377 -6.44 7.99 -25.11
C ILE A 377 -5.79 9.12 -25.96
N PRO A 378 -6.22 10.39 -25.81
CA PRO A 378 -5.60 11.50 -26.51
C PRO A 378 -4.14 11.65 -26.08
N LYS A 379 -3.28 12.02 -27.04
CA LYS A 379 -1.88 12.31 -26.73
C LYS A 379 -1.79 13.55 -25.85
N PHE A 380 -0.98 13.48 -24.80
CA PHE A 380 -0.71 14.64 -23.95
C PHE A 380 -0.13 15.80 -24.79
N PRO A 381 -0.67 17.03 -24.67
CA PRO A 381 -0.16 18.19 -25.42
C PRO A 381 1.33 18.43 -25.14
N SER A 382 2.12 18.72 -26.18
CA SER A 382 3.58 18.94 -26.04
C SER A 382 4.32 17.83 -25.27
N ARG A 383 3.87 16.57 -25.36
CA ARG A 383 4.42 15.41 -24.62
C ARG A 383 5.95 15.36 -24.61
N ASN A 384 6.60 15.52 -25.75
CA ASN A 384 8.06 15.39 -25.85
C ASN A 384 8.81 16.53 -25.14
N GLU A 385 8.26 17.75 -25.18
CA GLU A 385 8.83 18.91 -24.47
C GLU A 385 8.70 18.70 -22.96
N LEU A 386 7.52 18.26 -22.50
CA LEU A 386 7.29 17.94 -21.09
C LEU A 386 8.21 16.82 -20.60
N ILE A 387 8.41 15.76 -21.40
CA ILE A 387 9.36 14.68 -21.04
C ILE A 387 10.76 15.25 -20.86
N SER A 388 11.23 16.09 -21.78
CA SER A 388 12.57 16.68 -21.69
C SER A 388 12.72 17.50 -20.41
N GLU A 389 11.74 18.37 -20.11
CA GLU A 389 11.76 19.24 -18.93
C GLU A 389 11.72 18.43 -17.62
N LEU A 390 10.87 17.39 -17.56
CA LEU A 390 10.79 16.51 -16.40
C LEU A 390 12.09 15.71 -16.20
N VAL A 391 12.67 15.19 -17.29
CA VAL A 391 13.96 14.47 -17.22
C VAL A 391 15.07 15.38 -16.72
N ASP A 392 15.15 16.63 -17.20
CA ASP A 392 16.18 17.57 -16.77
C ASP A 392 15.97 18.04 -15.33
N THR A 393 14.72 18.24 -14.92
CA THR A 393 14.35 18.50 -13.53
C THR A 393 14.77 17.34 -12.62
N LEU A 394 14.44 16.10 -12.98
CA LEU A 394 14.81 14.90 -12.22
C LEU A 394 16.34 14.77 -12.08
N LYS A 395 17.10 15.02 -13.15
CA LYS A 395 18.56 15.05 -13.10
C LYS A 395 19.09 16.13 -12.14
N ALA A 396 18.50 17.32 -12.13
CA ALA A 396 18.90 18.41 -11.23
C ALA A 396 18.72 18.02 -9.75
N PHE A 397 17.73 17.18 -9.44
CA PHE A 397 17.50 16.61 -8.10
C PHE A 397 18.24 15.26 -7.86
N GLY A 398 19.13 14.84 -8.77
CA GLY A 398 19.94 13.63 -8.61
C GLY A 398 19.17 12.33 -8.83
N VAL A 399 18.02 12.38 -9.49
CA VAL A 399 17.21 11.19 -9.83
C VAL A 399 17.63 10.70 -11.22
N SER A 400 18.37 9.59 -11.27
CA SER A 400 18.68 8.93 -12.54
C SER A 400 17.54 8.01 -12.95
N SER A 401 17.01 8.20 -14.16
CA SER A 401 16.10 7.24 -14.79
C SER A 401 16.81 5.90 -14.93
N SER A 402 16.21 4.81 -14.44
CA SER A 402 16.73 3.47 -14.71
C SER A 402 16.61 3.20 -16.21
N GLU A 403 17.71 3.28 -16.96
CA GLU A 403 17.79 2.78 -18.33
C GLU A 403 17.78 1.24 -18.34
N LYS A 404 16.69 0.64 -17.86
CA LYS A 404 16.42 -0.79 -18.01
C LYS A 404 15.04 -0.98 -18.63
N GLY A 405 14.88 -0.61 -19.90
CA GLY A 405 13.59 -0.80 -20.55
C GLY A 405 13.39 -0.32 -21.97
N LEU A 406 14.42 -0.05 -22.78
CA LEU A 406 14.21 0.21 -24.22
C LEU A 406 15.26 -0.53 -25.05
N ASP A 407 14.99 -1.81 -25.31
CA ASP A 407 15.61 -2.55 -26.43
C ASP A 407 14.82 -3.83 -26.76
N ARG A 408 13.49 -3.73 -26.85
CA ARG A 408 12.63 -4.76 -27.47
C ARG A 408 11.39 -4.18 -28.14
N ASN A 409 11.59 -3.25 -29.07
CA ASN A 409 10.67 -3.12 -30.21
C ASN A 409 11.33 -2.30 -31.33
N SER A 410 12.09 -2.99 -32.18
CA SER A 410 12.54 -2.45 -33.46
C SER A 410 12.33 -3.51 -34.55
N ASN A 411 11.07 -3.65 -34.96
CA ASN A 411 10.75 -4.19 -36.27
C ASN A 411 10.53 -3.00 -37.21
N GLU A 412 11.60 -2.49 -37.80
CA GLU A 412 11.52 -1.91 -39.14
C GLU A 412 12.88 -2.01 -39.86
N ARG A 413 12.80 -2.51 -41.09
CA ARG A 413 13.92 -2.92 -41.94
C ARG A 413 14.52 -1.73 -42.71
N ASN A 414 15.80 -1.88 -43.01
CA ASN A 414 16.56 -1.31 -44.14
C ASN A 414 16.82 0.21 -44.21
N SER A 415 18.08 0.61 -43.99
CA SER A 415 19.06 0.75 -45.08
C SER A 415 20.44 1.20 -44.59
N ARG A 416 21.44 0.77 -45.34
CA ARG A 416 22.88 0.82 -45.08
C ARG A 416 23.47 2.22 -45.31
N ASN A 417 24.47 2.59 -44.48
CA ASN A 417 25.80 3.14 -44.84
C ASN A 417 26.33 4.00 -43.66
N HIS A 418 27.30 3.51 -42.90
CA HIS A 418 28.76 3.72 -43.08
C HIS A 418 29.32 5.08 -42.61
N ARG A 419 30.24 4.95 -41.64
CA ARG A 419 31.42 5.78 -41.29
C ARG A 419 31.25 6.95 -40.31
N ARG A 420 31.91 6.74 -39.14
CA ARG A 420 33.05 7.52 -38.58
C ARG A 420 32.75 8.97 -38.14
N LYS A 421 33.32 9.58 -37.11
CA LYS A 421 34.25 9.31 -35.98
C LYS A 421 34.47 10.71 -35.35
N LEU A 422 34.90 10.78 -34.08
CA LEU A 422 35.42 11.95 -33.32
C LEU A 422 34.38 13.00 -32.88
N SER A 423 34.16 13.22 -31.58
CA SER A 423 35.02 13.81 -30.52
C SER A 423 35.29 15.30 -30.72
N TRP A 424 34.88 16.15 -29.77
CA TRP A 424 35.68 17.24 -29.16
C TRP A 424 35.09 17.63 -27.79
N THR A 425 35.99 17.81 -26.84
CA THR A 425 35.82 18.38 -25.49
C THR A 425 36.33 19.83 -25.47
N PHE A 426 36.09 20.51 -24.34
CA PHE A 426 36.55 21.84 -23.88
C PHE A 426 35.67 23.04 -24.32
N ASP A 427 35.41 24.08 -23.51
CA ASP A 427 35.73 24.41 -22.11
C ASP A 427 34.77 25.54 -21.66
N SER A 428 34.63 25.65 -20.34
CA SER A 428 34.25 26.76 -19.47
C SER A 428 33.93 28.16 -20.02
N GLY A 429 32.92 28.78 -19.40
CA GLY A 429 32.67 30.22 -19.44
C GLY A 429 31.72 30.68 -18.32
N ASP A 430 32.32 31.20 -17.25
CA ASP A 430 31.71 31.85 -16.09
C ASP A 430 31.13 33.24 -16.43
N SER A 431 30.02 33.63 -15.80
CA SER A 431 29.72 34.99 -15.30
C SER A 431 28.29 35.12 -14.77
N GLY A 432 28.15 35.56 -13.52
CA GLY A 432 26.89 35.88 -12.88
C GLY A 432 26.36 37.29 -13.15
N VAL A 433 25.19 37.61 -12.54
CA VAL A 433 24.87 38.85 -11.77
C VAL A 433 23.34 39.08 -11.69
N SER A 434 22.85 39.06 -10.44
CA SER A 434 21.77 39.82 -9.75
C SER A 434 20.43 40.24 -10.40
N SER A 435 19.35 39.79 -9.74
CA SER A 435 18.18 40.51 -9.19
C SER A 435 17.33 41.46 -10.04
N THR A 436 16.01 41.22 -10.06
CA THR A 436 14.99 42.23 -9.70
C THR A 436 13.71 41.58 -9.16
N ASP A 437 13.12 42.29 -8.22
CA ASP A 437 11.96 41.98 -7.38
C ASP A 437 10.69 42.54 -8.06
N SER A 438 9.58 41.79 -8.06
CA SER A 438 8.25 42.40 -8.24
C SER A 438 7.12 41.48 -7.75
N SER A 439 6.48 42.01 -6.72
CA SER A 439 5.25 41.63 -6.03
C SER A 439 4.03 41.40 -6.94
N ALA A 440 3.35 40.26 -6.73
CA ALA A 440 1.94 40.07 -7.07
C ALA A 440 1.22 39.38 -5.90
N ARG A 441 0.66 40.19 -5.00
CA ARG A 441 -0.32 39.76 -3.98
C ARG A 441 -1.71 39.77 -4.63
N SER A 442 -2.36 38.62 -4.76
CA SER A 442 -3.82 38.54 -4.90
C SER A 442 -4.37 37.20 -4.38
N SER A 443 -5.12 37.30 -3.29
CA SER A 443 -6.43 36.65 -3.06
C SER A 443 -6.63 35.17 -3.41
N TYR A 444 -6.10 34.26 -2.57
CA TYR A 444 -6.47 32.82 -2.57
C TYR A 444 -7.22 32.37 -1.29
N SER A 445 -7.58 33.31 -0.41
CA SER A 445 -8.10 32.98 0.93
C SER A 445 -9.55 32.49 0.98
N SER A 446 -10.29 32.44 -0.14
CA SER A 446 -11.73 32.10 -0.14
C SER A 446 -12.10 30.67 -0.53
N LEU A 447 -11.14 29.84 -1.00
CA LEU A 447 -11.48 28.51 -1.50
C LEU A 447 -11.53 27.42 -0.40
N ALA A 448 -10.70 27.54 0.65
CA ALA A 448 -10.58 26.51 1.68
C ALA A 448 -11.87 26.24 2.49
N SER A 449 -12.78 27.22 2.62
CA SER A 449 -14.02 27.07 3.41
C SER A 449 -15.22 26.52 2.62
N THR A 450 -15.11 26.38 1.30
CA THR A 450 -16.24 25.95 0.44
C THR A 450 -16.22 24.44 0.16
N HIS A 451 -15.12 23.75 0.47
CA HIS A 451 -14.90 22.33 0.14
C HIS A 451 -15.77 21.34 0.92
N SER A 452 -16.25 21.68 2.12
CA SER A 452 -17.08 20.78 2.95
C SER A 452 -18.52 20.64 2.44
N HIS A 453 -19.04 21.64 1.73
CA HIS A 453 -20.42 21.63 1.23
C HIS A 453 -20.59 20.91 -0.12
N ILE A 454 -19.52 20.77 -0.91
CA ILE A 454 -19.60 20.24 -2.28
C ILE A 454 -19.50 18.70 -2.29
N LEU A 455 -18.68 18.09 -1.42
CA LEU A 455 -18.58 16.64 -1.29
C LEU A 455 -19.87 16.00 -0.77
N GLN A 456 -20.67 16.74 0.02
CA GLN A 456 -22.01 16.31 0.47
C GLN A 456 -23.00 16.11 -0.68
N GLN A 457 -22.74 16.69 -1.86
CA GLN A 457 -23.60 16.61 -3.05
C GLN A 457 -23.10 15.59 -4.09
N SER A 458 -22.02 14.85 -3.82
CA SER A 458 -21.55 13.81 -4.74
C SER A 458 -22.53 12.63 -4.79
N GLU A 459 -23.30 12.56 -5.88
CA GLU A 459 -24.25 11.48 -6.15
C GLU A 459 -23.55 10.10 -6.22
N ALA A 460 -22.27 10.07 -6.61
CA ALA A 460 -21.45 8.86 -6.65
C ALA A 460 -21.14 8.32 -5.25
N LEU A 461 -20.75 9.18 -4.31
CA LEU A 461 -20.49 8.81 -2.92
C LEU A 461 -21.78 8.32 -2.24
N GLN A 462 -22.91 8.98 -2.51
CA GLN A 462 -24.23 8.56 -2.01
C GLN A 462 -24.65 7.19 -2.54
N LYS A 463 -24.38 6.87 -3.81
CA LYS A 463 -24.67 5.56 -4.41
C LYS A 463 -23.83 4.44 -3.79
N VAL A 464 -22.54 4.68 -3.56
CA VAL A 464 -21.64 3.70 -2.90
C VAL A 464 -22.03 3.49 -1.44
N THR A 465 -22.32 4.56 -0.69
CA THR A 465 -22.79 4.46 0.70
C THR A 465 -24.17 3.79 0.81
N ALA A 466 -25.07 4.00 -0.15
CA ALA A 466 -26.38 3.35 -0.19
C ALA A 466 -26.29 1.84 -0.52
N LEU A 467 -25.31 1.45 -1.34
CA LEU A 467 -24.99 0.03 -1.58
C LEU A 467 -24.41 -0.62 -0.32
N ALA A 468 -23.51 0.06 0.38
CA ALA A 468 -22.89 -0.43 1.62
C ALA A 468 -23.87 -0.59 2.80
N LYS A 469 -24.97 0.19 2.84
CA LYS A 469 -26.01 0.09 3.89
C LYS A 469 -27.06 -1.01 3.63
N ARG A 470 -27.01 -1.69 2.47
CA ARG A 470 -27.96 -2.74 2.06
C ARG A 470 -27.43 -4.18 2.24
N THR A 471 -26.18 -4.32 2.67
CA THR A 471 -25.54 -5.57 3.11
C THR A 471 -25.28 -5.49 4.61
#